data_AF-A0A661MIX1-F1
#
_entry.id   AF-A0A661MIX1-F1
#
_cell.length_a   1.000
_cell.length_b   1.000
_cell.length_c   1.000
_cell.angle_alpha   90.00
_cell.angle_beta   90.00
_cell.angle_gamma   90.00
#
_symmetry.space_group_name_H-M   'P 1'
#
loop_
_entity.id
_entity.type
_entity.pdbx_description
1 polymer ?
#
loop_
_entity_poly.entity_id
_entity_poly.type
_entity_poly.pdbx_seq_one_letter_code
_entity_poly.pdbx_strand_id
1 'polypeptide(L)'
;TDATEQANLSTPDPLHSSRVRPDGQKVSWDIISILNPALPFLRSPYAPLIPPAPDAPRHANGAQGIARLQLESSDPAALVELYAKLLGTTPPAGTQEHGAATVFRVGSGVLYIVERKPDSPAANPSRVESRPLRSVTLKAPPGTTARTLDVTPTHGANIRLVATDST
;
A
#
# COMPACT_ATOMS: atom_id res chain seq x y z
N THR A 1 -15.41 -17.43 0.28
CA THR A 1 -14.43 -17.85 -0.74
C THR A 1 -13.35 -16.81 -0.78
N ASP A 2 -12.09 -17.21 -0.60
CA ASP A 2 -10.97 -16.28 -0.41
C ASP A 2 -10.59 -15.58 -1.73
N ALA A 3 -10.29 -14.29 -1.68
CA ALA A 3 -10.00 -13.50 -2.88
C ALA A 3 -8.74 -13.98 -3.61
N THR A 4 -7.80 -14.60 -2.89
CA THR A 4 -6.55 -15.19 -3.41
C THR A 4 -6.78 -16.50 -4.18
N GLU A 5 -7.73 -17.32 -3.72
CA GLU A 5 -8.11 -18.59 -4.35
C GLU A 5 -8.78 -18.34 -5.71
N GLN A 6 -9.58 -17.28 -5.82
CA GLN A 6 -10.16 -16.81 -7.09
C GLN A 6 -9.12 -16.19 -8.04
N ALA A 7 -8.00 -15.71 -7.49
CA ALA A 7 -6.95 -14.99 -8.24
C ALA A 7 -5.83 -15.90 -8.78
N ASN A 8 -5.89 -17.22 -8.55
CA ASN A 8 -4.81 -18.18 -8.84
C ASN A 8 -3.45 -17.75 -8.25
N LEU A 9 -3.46 -17.13 -7.07
CA LEU A 9 -2.24 -16.75 -6.35
C LEU A 9 -1.86 -17.88 -5.38
N SER A 10 -0.61 -18.33 -5.43
CA SER A 10 -0.12 -19.35 -4.50
C SER A 10 0.02 -18.76 -3.11
N THR A 11 -0.72 -19.32 -2.14
CA THR A 11 -0.74 -18.87 -0.75
C THR A 11 -0.53 -20.05 0.19
N PRO A 12 0.24 -19.88 1.28
CA PRO A 12 0.22 -20.83 2.39
C PRO A 12 -1.12 -20.75 3.13
N ASP A 13 -1.35 -21.67 4.06
CA ASP A 13 -2.50 -21.60 4.96
C ASP A 13 -2.51 -20.26 5.73
N PRO A 14 -3.70 -19.68 5.99
CA PRO A 14 -3.80 -18.46 6.78
C PRO A 14 -3.22 -18.63 8.18
N LEU A 15 -2.37 -17.69 8.60
CA LEU A 15 -1.86 -17.61 9.95
C LEU A 15 -2.87 -16.92 10.86
N HIS A 16 -3.50 -17.69 11.74
CA HIS A 16 -4.39 -17.15 12.76
C HIS A 16 -3.64 -16.38 13.85
N SER A 17 -4.08 -15.16 14.15
CA SER A 17 -3.48 -14.28 15.14
C SER A 17 -4.52 -13.69 16.08
N SER A 18 -4.13 -13.40 17.33
CA SER A 18 -4.99 -12.68 18.27
C SER A 18 -4.20 -11.86 19.28
N ARG A 19 -4.84 -10.84 19.86
CA ARG A 19 -4.28 -10.08 20.99
C ARG A 19 -5.38 -9.62 21.94
N VAL A 20 -5.03 -9.42 23.20
CA VAL A 20 -5.87 -8.75 24.19
C VAL A 20 -5.54 -7.26 24.16
N ARG A 21 -6.58 -6.43 24.08
CA ARG A 21 -6.47 -4.97 24.09
C ARG A 21 -6.34 -4.43 25.52
N PRO A 22 -5.89 -3.18 25.72
CA PRO A 22 -5.83 -2.56 27.04
C PRO A 22 -7.18 -2.49 27.79
N ASP A 23 -8.30 -2.51 27.06
CA ASP A 23 -9.67 -2.56 27.60
C ASP A 23 -10.14 -3.99 27.95
N GLY A 24 -9.26 -4.99 27.82
CA GLY A 24 -9.56 -6.41 28.09
C GLY A 24 -10.23 -7.17 26.94
N GLN A 25 -10.64 -6.50 25.85
CA GLN A 25 -11.27 -7.18 24.72
C GLN A 25 -10.22 -7.99 23.93
N LYS A 26 -10.51 -9.28 23.69
CA LYS A 26 -9.73 -10.11 22.76
C LYS A 26 -10.20 -9.85 21.32
N VAL A 27 -9.26 -9.60 20.42
CA VAL A 27 -9.49 -9.48 18.98
C VAL A 27 -8.61 -10.48 18.23
N SER A 28 -9.14 -11.09 17.17
CA SER A 28 -8.42 -12.00 16.28
C SER A 28 -8.47 -11.54 14.82
N TRP A 29 -7.56 -12.05 14.01
CA TRP A 29 -7.46 -11.82 12.57
C TRP A 29 -6.61 -12.91 11.93
N ASP A 30 -6.75 -13.10 10.63
CA ASP A 30 -5.92 -14.00 9.84
C ASP A 30 -4.97 -13.19 8.96
N ILE A 31 -3.77 -13.73 8.71
CA ILE A 31 -2.76 -13.17 7.80
C ILE A 31 -2.46 -14.19 6.72
N ILE A 32 -2.42 -13.76 5.46
CA ILE A 32 -1.99 -14.59 4.32
C ILE A 32 -0.81 -13.92 3.66
N SER A 33 0.34 -14.59 3.64
CA SER A 33 1.55 -14.14 2.93
C SER A 33 1.61 -14.78 1.55
N ILE A 34 1.28 -14.03 0.51
CA ILE A 34 1.30 -14.55 -0.87
C ILE A 34 2.73 -14.96 -1.24
N LEU A 35 2.91 -16.11 -1.88
CA LEU A 35 4.21 -16.66 -2.30
C LEU A 35 4.77 -15.96 -3.54
N ASN A 36 4.64 -14.64 -3.58
CA ASN A 36 5.28 -13.74 -4.53
C ASN A 36 5.75 -12.50 -3.76
N PRO A 37 7.06 -12.24 -3.66
CA PRO A 37 7.58 -11.15 -2.83
C PRO A 37 7.19 -9.75 -3.33
N ALA A 38 6.77 -9.61 -4.59
CA ALA A 38 6.28 -8.35 -5.14
C ALA A 38 4.89 -7.95 -4.59
N LEU A 39 4.16 -8.91 -4.01
CA LEU A 39 2.82 -8.71 -3.47
C LEU A 39 2.86 -8.51 -1.94
N PRO A 40 1.96 -7.69 -1.39
CA PRO A 40 1.82 -7.55 0.05
C PRO A 40 1.20 -8.81 0.67
N PHE A 41 1.34 -8.96 1.98
CA PHE A 41 0.48 -9.89 2.72
C PHE A 41 -0.94 -9.30 2.82
N LEU A 42 -1.92 -10.18 2.93
CA LEU A 42 -3.31 -9.82 3.22
C LEU A 42 -3.62 -10.06 4.69
N ARG A 43 -4.55 -9.27 5.22
CA ARG A 43 -5.04 -9.42 6.59
C ARG A 43 -6.56 -9.34 6.59
N SER A 44 -7.22 -10.26 7.30
CA SER A 44 -8.65 -10.13 7.56
C SER A 44 -8.94 -8.86 8.39
N PRO A 45 -10.19 -8.37 8.38
CA PRO A 45 -10.66 -7.48 9.43
C PRO A 45 -10.49 -8.13 10.81
N TYR A 46 -10.43 -7.31 11.86
CA TYR A 46 -10.48 -7.80 13.22
C TYR A 46 -11.85 -8.46 13.51
N ALA A 47 -11.84 -9.50 14.32
CA ALA A 47 -13.02 -10.13 14.90
C ALA A 47 -12.94 -10.04 16.44
N PRO A 48 -13.89 -9.35 17.12
CA PRO A 48 -14.91 -8.48 16.53
C PRO A 48 -14.30 -7.26 15.83
N LEU A 49 -15.09 -6.65 14.93
CA LEU A 49 -14.67 -5.47 14.19
C LEU A 49 -14.32 -4.33 15.15
N ILE A 50 -13.17 -3.70 14.94
CA ILE A 50 -12.76 -2.51 15.68
C ILE A 50 -13.10 -1.29 14.83
N PRO A 51 -14.07 -0.44 15.24
CA PRO A 51 -14.34 0.79 14.52
C PRO A 51 -13.14 1.75 14.67
N PRO A 52 -12.93 2.67 13.71
CA PRO A 52 -11.99 3.77 13.90
C PRO A 52 -12.27 4.49 15.22
N ALA A 53 -11.23 4.80 15.99
CA ALA A 53 -11.41 5.58 17.20
C ALA A 53 -11.94 6.97 16.83
N PRO A 54 -12.99 7.49 17.49
CA PRO A 54 -13.53 8.83 17.21
C PRO A 54 -12.46 9.91 17.37
N ASP A 55 -11.54 9.72 18.32
CA ASP A 55 -10.38 10.57 18.56
C ASP A 55 -9.07 9.89 18.11
N ALA A 56 -9.07 9.25 16.94
CA ALA A 56 -7.85 8.66 16.39
C ALA A 56 -6.70 9.68 16.48
N PRO A 57 -5.61 9.36 17.21
CA PRO A 57 -4.56 10.31 17.48
C PRO A 57 -4.04 10.90 16.17
N ARG A 58 -3.98 12.23 16.10
CA ARG A 58 -3.31 12.89 14.98
C ARG A 58 -1.84 12.48 15.01
N HIS A 59 -1.34 11.95 13.90
CA HIS A 59 0.08 11.64 13.79
C HIS A 59 0.88 12.92 13.96
N ALA A 60 2.02 12.86 14.66
CA ALA A 60 2.90 14.02 14.87
C ALA A 60 3.39 14.64 13.55
N ASN A 61 3.40 13.86 12.46
CA ASN A 61 3.74 14.34 11.11
C ASN A 61 2.57 15.03 10.38
N GLY A 62 1.37 15.06 10.97
CA GLY A 62 0.16 15.67 10.40
C GLY A 62 -0.62 14.79 9.42
N ALA A 63 -0.19 13.55 9.18
CA ALA A 63 -0.86 12.67 8.23
C ALA A 63 -2.25 12.22 8.70
N GLN A 64 -3.19 12.13 7.76
CA GLN A 64 -4.57 11.67 7.98
C GLN A 64 -4.88 10.36 7.22
N GLY A 65 -3.95 9.87 6.41
CA GLY A 65 -4.11 8.62 5.67
C GLY A 65 -3.15 8.53 4.50
N ILE A 66 -3.30 7.47 3.70
CA ILE A 66 -2.52 7.25 2.48
C ILE A 66 -3.26 7.88 1.30
N ALA A 67 -2.58 8.73 0.55
CA ALA A 67 -3.05 9.27 -0.73
C ALA A 67 -2.67 8.35 -1.88
N ARG A 68 -1.41 7.90 -1.88
CA ARG A 68 -0.80 7.20 -3.01
C ARG A 68 0.26 6.23 -2.56
N LEU A 69 0.32 5.08 -3.21
CA LEU A 69 1.48 4.19 -3.22
C LEU A 69 2.05 4.15 -4.63
N GLN A 70 3.37 4.25 -4.78
CA GLN A 70 4.03 4.08 -6.07
C GLN A 70 4.89 2.83 -6.04
N LEU A 71 4.64 1.94 -6.99
CA LEU A 71 5.41 0.75 -7.26
C LEU A 71 6.24 0.97 -8.51
N GLU A 72 7.47 0.45 -8.48
CA GLU A 72 8.39 0.45 -9.62
C GLU A 72 8.77 -0.97 -9.99
N SER A 73 8.82 -1.23 -11.30
CA SER A 73 9.17 -2.52 -11.88
C SER A 73 9.93 -2.32 -13.19
N SER A 74 10.87 -3.22 -13.49
CA SER A 74 11.41 -3.33 -14.86
C SER A 74 10.43 -3.93 -15.85
N ASP A 75 9.40 -4.64 -15.35
CA ASP A 75 8.26 -5.12 -16.13
C ASP A 75 6.95 -4.64 -15.47
N PRO A 76 6.50 -3.40 -15.77
CA PRO A 76 5.26 -2.87 -15.25
C PRO A 76 4.02 -3.67 -15.66
N ALA A 77 4.03 -4.29 -16.84
CA ALA A 77 2.90 -5.05 -17.35
C ALA A 77 2.66 -6.31 -16.49
N ALA A 78 3.72 -7.06 -16.20
CA ALA A 78 3.63 -8.21 -15.29
C ALA A 78 3.17 -7.82 -13.88
N LEU A 79 3.65 -6.68 -13.35
CA LEU A 79 3.23 -6.21 -12.03
C LEU A 79 1.76 -5.76 -12.02
N VAL A 80 1.29 -5.13 -13.11
CA VAL A 80 -0.13 -4.79 -13.29
C VAL A 80 -1.01 -6.04 -13.29
N GLU A 81 -0.62 -7.10 -14.01
CA GLU A 81 -1.38 -8.36 -14.00
C GLU A 81 -1.43 -9.00 -12.61
N LEU A 82 -0.33 -8.99 -11.86
CA LEU A 82 -0.27 -9.49 -10.50
C LEU A 82 -1.19 -8.71 -9.56
N TYR A 83 -1.17 -7.38 -9.63
CA TYR A 83 -2.06 -6.55 -8.80
C TYR A 83 -3.52 -6.62 -9.24
N ALA A 84 -3.80 -6.81 -10.53
CA ALA A 84 -5.16 -7.02 -11.01
C ALA A 84 -5.75 -8.32 -10.48
N LYS A 85 -4.96 -9.40 -10.44
CA LYS A 85 -5.32 -10.66 -9.79
C LYS A 85 -5.55 -10.46 -8.29
N LEU A 86 -4.60 -9.84 -7.59
CA LEU A 86 -4.69 -9.60 -6.15
C LEU A 86 -5.92 -8.79 -5.75
N LEU A 87 -6.23 -7.73 -6.51
CA LEU A 87 -7.32 -6.81 -6.21
C LEU A 87 -8.67 -7.25 -6.81
N GLY A 88 -8.69 -8.29 -7.65
CA GLY A 88 -9.88 -8.75 -8.35
C GLY A 88 -10.48 -7.72 -9.32
N THR A 89 -9.68 -6.77 -9.80
CA THR A 89 -10.13 -5.70 -10.71
C THR A 89 -9.05 -5.39 -11.73
N THR A 90 -9.45 -5.02 -12.94
CA THR A 90 -8.53 -4.44 -13.91
C THR A 90 -8.41 -2.92 -13.68
N PRO A 91 -7.24 -2.33 -13.95
CA PRO A 91 -7.10 -0.88 -13.94
C PRO A 91 -7.83 -0.29 -15.16
N PRO A 92 -8.37 0.94 -15.09
CA PRO A 92 -9.03 1.55 -16.24
C PRO A 92 -8.02 1.77 -17.38
N ALA A 93 -8.43 1.45 -18.60
CA ALA A 93 -7.58 1.58 -19.79
C ALA A 93 -7.15 3.04 -20.01
N GLY A 94 -5.87 3.26 -20.34
CA GLY A 94 -5.35 4.59 -20.70
C GLY A 94 -5.18 5.58 -19.55
N THR A 95 -5.29 5.14 -18.29
CA THR A 95 -5.11 6.03 -17.13
C THR A 95 -3.63 6.35 -16.93
N GLN A 96 -3.13 7.39 -17.60
CA GLN A 96 -1.85 8.00 -17.30
C GLN A 96 -2.06 9.22 -16.39
N GLU A 97 -1.84 9.04 -15.09
CA GLU A 97 -1.79 10.15 -14.14
C GLU A 97 -0.35 10.40 -13.72
N HIS A 98 0.11 11.65 -13.80
CA HIS A 98 1.45 12.07 -13.35
C HIS A 98 2.62 11.28 -13.95
N GLY A 99 2.49 10.81 -15.20
CA GLY A 99 3.50 9.98 -15.87
C GLY A 99 3.54 8.52 -15.40
N ALA A 100 2.54 8.06 -14.64
CA ALA A 100 2.39 6.65 -14.29
C ALA A 100 1.74 5.87 -15.44
N ALA A 101 2.20 4.63 -15.66
CA ALA A 101 1.69 3.79 -16.75
C ALA A 101 0.33 3.16 -16.41
N THR A 102 0.00 2.97 -15.12
CA THR A 102 -1.27 2.34 -14.71
C THR A 102 -1.66 2.70 -13.27
N VAL A 103 -2.97 2.88 -13.03
CA VAL A 103 -3.56 3.29 -11.74
C VAL A 103 -4.62 2.29 -11.26
N PHE A 104 -4.48 1.80 -10.02
CA PHE A 104 -5.55 1.11 -9.29
C PHE A 104 -6.12 2.01 -8.18
N ARG A 105 -7.44 2.00 -8.00
CA ARG A 105 -8.09 2.62 -6.83
C ARG A 105 -8.21 1.58 -5.73
N VAL A 106 -7.71 1.90 -4.52
CA VAL A 106 -7.76 1.02 -3.36
C VAL A 106 -8.30 1.82 -2.17
N GLY A 107 -9.57 1.59 -1.82
CA GLY A 107 -10.27 2.40 -0.83
C GLY A 107 -10.28 3.88 -1.24
N SER A 108 -9.78 4.76 -0.37
CA SER A 108 -9.68 6.20 -0.64
C SER A 108 -8.33 6.63 -1.26
N GLY A 109 -7.43 5.68 -1.53
CA GLY A 109 -6.11 5.94 -2.09
C GLY A 109 -5.96 5.38 -3.50
N VAL A 110 -4.81 5.68 -4.11
CA VAL A 110 -4.43 5.15 -5.42
C VAL A 110 -3.10 4.39 -5.34
N LEU A 111 -2.97 3.37 -6.17
CA LEU A 111 -1.74 2.63 -6.38
C LEU A 111 -1.28 2.87 -7.81
N TYR A 112 -0.07 3.43 -7.96
CA TYR A 112 0.57 3.65 -9.24
C TYR A 112 1.60 2.58 -9.49
N ILE A 113 1.58 2.02 -10.70
CA ILE A 113 2.66 1.16 -11.20
C ILE A 113 3.36 1.92 -12.32
N VAL A 114 4.67 2.10 -12.16
CA VAL A 114 5.49 2.86 -13.10
C VAL A 114 6.70 2.06 -13.53
N GLU A 115 7.19 2.36 -14.74
CA GLU A 115 8.43 1.79 -15.24
C GLU A 115 9.62 2.29 -14.44
N ARG A 116 10.52 1.36 -14.10
CA ARG A 116 11.79 1.69 -13.46
C ARG A 116 12.68 2.43 -14.46
N LYS A 117 13.03 3.68 -14.13
CA LYS A 117 14.03 4.43 -14.90
C LYS A 117 15.45 3.88 -14.66
N PRO A 118 16.31 3.80 -15.69
CA PRO A 118 17.70 3.31 -15.55
C PRO A 118 18.52 4.06 -14.49
N ASP A 119 18.31 5.37 -14.37
CA ASP A 119 19.04 6.24 -13.43
C ASP A 119 18.40 6.30 -12.04
N SER A 120 17.35 5.50 -11.77
CA SER A 120 16.83 5.39 -10.41
C SER A 120 17.90 4.76 -9.52
N PRO A 121 18.29 5.40 -8.40
CA PRO A 121 19.23 4.80 -7.47
C PRO A 121 18.59 3.56 -6.85
N ALA A 122 18.89 2.40 -7.42
CA ALA A 122 18.52 1.10 -6.91
C ALA A 122 19.76 0.52 -6.20
N ALA A 123 19.61 0.15 -4.93
CA ALA A 123 20.69 -0.56 -4.23
C ALA A 123 20.97 -1.93 -4.87
N ASN A 124 19.99 -2.53 -5.57
CA ASN A 124 20.10 -3.78 -6.35
C ASN A 124 18.79 -4.03 -7.16
N PRO A 125 18.82 -4.28 -8.48
CA PRO A 125 17.61 -4.52 -9.29
C PRO A 125 16.75 -5.71 -8.82
N SER A 126 17.34 -6.82 -8.35
CA SER A 126 16.55 -7.95 -7.84
C SER A 126 15.80 -7.64 -6.55
N ARG A 127 16.31 -6.69 -5.77
CA ARG A 127 15.66 -6.19 -4.55
C ARG A 127 14.44 -5.32 -4.87
N VAL A 128 14.44 -4.65 -6.02
CA VAL A 128 13.30 -3.84 -6.48
C VAL A 128 12.16 -4.74 -6.93
N GLU A 129 12.44 -5.78 -7.72
CA GLU A 129 11.40 -6.72 -8.18
C GLU A 129 10.75 -7.47 -7.00
N SER A 130 11.53 -7.78 -5.96
CA SER A 130 11.01 -8.39 -4.72
C SER A 130 10.46 -7.37 -3.71
N ARG A 131 10.61 -6.07 -3.95
CA ARG A 131 10.13 -4.98 -3.08
C ARG A 131 9.77 -3.76 -3.94
N PRO A 132 8.67 -3.83 -4.71
CA PRO A 132 8.39 -2.83 -5.73
C PRO A 132 7.96 -1.48 -5.14
N LEU A 133 7.57 -1.42 -3.86
CA LEU A 133 7.17 -0.17 -3.21
C LEU A 133 8.34 0.83 -3.18
N ARG A 134 8.21 1.89 -3.97
CA ARG A 134 9.20 2.96 -4.07
C ARG A 134 8.89 4.14 -3.15
N SER A 135 7.63 4.58 -3.13
CA SER A 135 7.24 5.74 -2.34
C SER A 135 5.81 5.68 -1.83
N VAL A 136 5.57 6.41 -0.74
CA VAL A 136 4.27 6.59 -0.12
C VAL A 136 3.97 8.08 -0.07
N THR A 137 2.81 8.49 -0.58
CA THR A 137 2.28 9.84 -0.35
C THR A 137 1.15 9.76 0.67
N LEU A 138 1.26 10.57 1.72
CA LEU A 138 0.31 10.70 2.81
C LEU A 138 -0.56 11.94 2.61
N LYS A 139 -1.85 11.81 2.93
CA LYS A 139 -2.82 12.92 3.00
C LYS A 139 -2.55 13.74 4.25
N ALA A 140 -2.62 15.06 4.13
CA ALA A 140 -2.62 16.00 5.25
C ALA A 140 -3.75 17.01 5.08
N PRO A 141 -4.14 17.72 6.17
CA PRO A 141 -5.18 18.74 6.11
C PRO A 141 -4.91 19.80 5.03
N PRO A 142 -5.96 20.45 4.50
CA PRO A 142 -5.82 21.63 3.65
C PRO A 142 -4.88 22.68 4.24
N GLY A 143 -4.11 23.35 3.38
CA GLY A 143 -3.11 24.34 3.80
C GLY A 143 -1.78 23.75 4.31
N THR A 144 -1.65 22.42 4.39
CA THR A 144 -0.35 21.79 4.70
C THR A 144 0.64 21.95 3.54
N THR A 145 1.81 22.53 3.82
CA THR A 145 2.89 22.60 2.84
C THR A 145 3.38 21.20 2.47
N ALA A 146 3.35 20.89 1.16
CA ALA A 146 3.84 19.63 0.66
C ALA A 146 5.34 19.47 0.95
N ARG A 147 5.72 18.32 1.51
CA ARG A 147 7.12 18.07 1.92
C ARG A 147 7.45 16.58 1.92
N THR A 148 8.72 16.27 1.70
CA THR A 148 9.26 14.93 1.97
C THR A 148 9.60 14.85 3.46
N LEU A 149 9.29 13.72 4.11
CA LEU A 149 9.68 13.48 5.49
C LEU A 149 11.19 13.24 5.58
N ASP A 150 11.79 13.57 6.72
CA ASP A 150 13.20 13.32 6.99
C ASP A 150 13.52 11.83 6.83
N VAL A 151 14.59 11.53 6.10
CA VAL A 151 15.02 10.16 5.77
C VAL A 151 15.48 9.37 6.98
N THR A 152 15.95 10.04 8.04
CA THR A 152 16.46 9.37 9.24
C THR A 152 15.35 8.63 10.00
N PRO A 153 14.25 9.29 10.45
CA PRO A 153 13.15 8.58 11.11
C PRO A 153 12.38 7.64 10.17
N THR A 154 12.47 7.82 8.85
CA THR A 154 11.84 6.90 7.88
C THR A 154 12.71 5.71 7.50
N HIS A 155 13.92 5.59 8.06
CA HIS A 155 14.88 4.54 7.71
C HIS A 155 15.15 4.46 6.19
N GLY A 156 15.23 5.63 5.54
CA GLY A 156 15.45 5.75 4.10
C GLY A 156 14.20 5.56 3.23
N ALA A 157 13.01 5.35 3.81
CA ALA A 157 11.78 5.28 3.04
C ALA A 157 11.40 6.65 2.46
N ASN A 158 11.04 6.69 1.19
CA ASN A 158 10.57 7.90 0.51
C ASN A 158 9.09 8.13 0.84
N ILE A 159 8.84 9.02 1.80
CA ILE A 159 7.50 9.36 2.27
C ILE A 159 7.27 10.84 2.05
N ARG A 160 6.21 11.18 1.30
CA ARG A 160 5.80 12.55 1.03
C ARG A 160 4.48 12.86 1.73
N LEU A 161 4.34 14.06 2.26
CA LEU A 161 3.09 14.60 2.79
C LEU A 161 2.54 15.63 1.79
N VAL A 162 1.26 15.55 1.46
CA VAL A 162 0.57 16.52 0.59
C VAL A 162 -0.77 16.93 1.18
N ALA A 163 -1.13 18.19 1.04
CA ALA A 163 -2.48 18.65 1.38
C ALA A 163 -3.51 17.93 0.50
N THR A 164 -4.65 17.57 1.10
CA THR A 164 -5.85 17.28 0.32
C THR A 164 -6.38 18.57 -0.26
N ASP A 165 -6.83 18.53 -1.53
CA ASP A 165 -7.55 19.67 -2.11
C ASP A 165 -8.75 20.01 -1.24
N SER A 166 -9.02 21.31 -1.07
CA SER A 166 -10.24 21.75 -0.38
C SER A 166 -11.41 21.35 -1.27
N THR A 167 -12.27 20.47 -0.76
CA THR A 167 -13.53 20.09 -1.41
C THR A 167 -14.57 21.18 -1.20
#